data_AF-A0A5B7AJ34-F1
#
_entry.id   AF-A0A5B7AJ34-F1
#
_cell.length_a   1.000
_cell.length_b   1.000
_cell.length_c   1.000
_cell.angle_alpha   90.00
_cell.angle_beta   90.00
_cell.angle_gamma   90.00
#
_symmetry.space_group_name_H-M   'P 1'
#
loop_
_entity.id
_entity.type
_entity.pdbx_description
1 polymer ?
#
loop_
_entity_poly.entity_id
_entity_poly.type
_entity_poly.pdbx_seq_one_letter_code
_entity_poly.pdbx_strand_id
1 'polypeptide(L)'
;CGSWSSPAVRVYTASQVEHELEAAKRDYLQAAVGISTTKKLLAIPKLLDWYLLDFAKDLESLLDWICLQLPSELGKEAIRCLERGRGGPFSQFVQVMPYEFSFRYLLHG
;
A
#
# COMPACT_ATOMS: atom_id res chain seq x y z
N CYS A 1 35.42 -17.94 31.57
CA CYS A 1 35.47 -17.50 30.16
C CYS A 1 34.39 -18.26 29.40
N GLY A 2 33.20 -17.72 29.12
CA GLY A 2 32.92 -16.66 28.14
C GLY A 2 32.94 -17.32 26.74
N SER A 3 31.86 -17.48 25.97
CA SER A 3 30.57 -16.78 25.91
C SER A 3 29.51 -17.70 25.29
N TRP A 4 28.29 -17.67 25.85
CA TRP A 4 27.08 -18.00 25.11
C TRP A 4 26.80 -16.93 24.05
N SER A 5 25.95 -17.28 23.08
CA SER A 5 25.33 -16.41 22.08
C SER A 5 26.24 -15.84 20.98
N SER A 6 26.49 -16.65 19.95
CA SER A 6 26.43 -16.13 18.58
C SER A 6 25.05 -16.52 18.04
N PRO A 7 24.06 -15.61 18.00
CA PRO A 7 22.84 -15.91 17.25
C PRO A 7 23.26 -16.20 15.81
N ALA A 8 22.57 -17.13 15.15
CA ALA A 8 22.78 -17.39 13.73
C ALA A 8 22.78 -16.04 13.02
N VAL A 9 23.94 -15.65 12.49
CA VAL A 9 24.08 -14.45 11.65
C VAL A 9 23.13 -14.68 10.50
N ARG A 10 21.93 -14.08 10.58
CA ARG A 10 21.02 -13.99 9.45
C ARG A 10 21.74 -13.09 8.47
N VAL A 11 22.50 -13.71 7.57
CA VAL A 11 23.09 -13.05 6.43
C VAL A 11 21.89 -12.54 5.62
N TYR A 12 21.56 -11.27 5.79
CA TYR A 12 20.66 -10.58 4.88
C TYR A 12 21.45 -10.38 3.60
N THR A 13 21.46 -11.40 2.75
CA THR A 13 21.90 -11.26 1.36
C THR A 13 21.06 -10.16 0.71
N ALA A 14 21.67 -9.31 -0.12
CA ALA A 14 20.99 -8.18 -0.75
C ALA A 14 19.68 -8.57 -1.46
N SER A 15 19.59 -9.81 -1.96
CA SER A 15 18.39 -10.41 -2.55
C SER A 15 17.22 -10.59 -1.58
N GLN A 16 17.48 -10.85 -0.30
CA GLN A 16 16.45 -11.01 0.73
C GLN A 16 15.91 -9.67 1.21
N VAL A 17 16.75 -8.62 1.22
CA VAL A 17 16.34 -7.26 1.58
C VAL A 17 15.34 -6.69 0.57
N GLU A 18 15.58 -6.90 -0.73
CA GLU A 18 14.65 -6.47 -1.78
C GLU A 18 13.29 -7.16 -1.66
N HIS A 19 13.29 -8.47 -1.40
CA HIS A 19 12.05 -9.23 -1.20
C HIS A 19 11.29 -8.78 0.07
N GLU A 20 12.00 -8.57 1.18
CA GLU A 20 11.40 -8.06 2.42
C GLU A 20 10.84 -6.64 2.26
N LEU A 21 11.53 -5.77 1.51
CA LEU A 21 11.07 -4.41 1.20
C LEU A 21 9.82 -4.41 0.31
N GLU A 22 9.81 -5.26 -0.72
CA GLU A 22 8.66 -5.44 -1.61
C GLU A 22 7.44 -6.00 -0.86
N ALA A 23 7.64 -6.91 0.11
CA ALA A 23 6.58 -7.38 0.99
C ALA A 23 6.07 -6.24 1.90
N ALA A 24 6.97 -5.52 2.57
CA ALA A 24 6.60 -4.40 3.43
C ALA A 24 5.86 -3.27 2.68
N LYS A 25 6.22 -3.00 1.42
CA LYS A 25 5.49 -2.06 0.55
C LYS A 25 4.07 -2.52 0.31
N ARG A 26 3.85 -3.79 -0.02
CA ARG A 26 2.51 -4.35 -0.24
C ARG A 26 1.68 -4.31 1.03
N ASP A 27 2.27 -4.72 2.16
CA ASP A 27 1.60 -4.67 3.48
C ASP A 27 1.22 -3.24 3.86
N TYR A 28 2.12 -2.28 3.61
CA TYR A 28 1.84 -0.86 3.81
C TYR A 28 0.68 -0.39 2.93
N LEU A 29 0.70 -0.70 1.64
CA LEU A 29 -0.37 -0.30 0.71
C LEU A 29 -1.71 -0.93 1.10
N GLN A 30 -1.72 -2.20 1.50
CA GLN A 30 -2.94 -2.86 1.97
C GLN A 30 -3.50 -2.23 3.26
N ALA A 31 -2.64 -1.81 4.18
CA ALA A 31 -3.07 -1.18 5.43
C ALA A 31 -3.44 0.31 5.27
N ALA A 32 -2.78 1.01 4.35
CA ALA A 32 -2.95 2.44 4.13
C ALA A 32 -4.04 2.78 3.11
N VAL A 33 -4.32 1.89 2.15
CA VAL A 33 -5.38 2.06 1.15
C VAL A 33 -6.68 1.47 1.69
N GLY A 34 -7.68 2.32 1.87
CA GLY A 34 -9.01 1.90 2.29
C GLY A 34 -9.93 1.69 1.08
N ILE A 35 -10.63 0.56 1.00
CA ILE A 35 -11.66 0.33 -0.01
C ILE A 35 -13.02 0.30 0.68
N SER A 36 -13.92 1.23 0.31
CA SER A 36 -15.31 1.19 0.76
C SER A 36 -16.21 0.74 -0.38
N THR A 37 -16.62 -0.53 -0.37
CA THR A 37 -17.55 -1.08 -1.38
C THR A 37 -18.96 -0.49 -1.26
N THR A 38 -19.37 -0.11 -0.04
CA THR A 38 -20.67 0.54 0.23
C THR A 38 -20.73 1.96 -0.31
N LYS A 39 -19.69 2.77 -0.05
CA LYS A 39 -19.61 4.15 -0.52
C LYS A 39 -18.96 4.29 -1.90
N LYS A 40 -18.46 3.17 -2.46
CA LYS A 40 -17.70 3.11 -3.72
C LYS A 40 -16.57 4.12 -3.74
N LEU A 41 -15.80 4.15 -2.65
CA LEU A 41 -14.76 5.14 -2.38
C LEU A 41 -13.43 4.42 -2.18
N LEU A 42 -12.41 4.82 -2.92
CA LEU A 42 -11.02 4.43 -2.70
C LEU A 42 -10.35 5.52 -1.86
N ALA A 43 -9.81 5.14 -0.72
CA ALA A 43 -9.10 6.02 0.17
C ALA A 43 -7.59 5.80 -0.01
N ILE A 44 -6.86 6.83 -0.45
CA ILE A 44 -5.41 6.75 -0.65
C ILE A 44 -4.68 7.57 0.42
N PRO A 45 -3.54 7.11 0.96
CA PRO A 45 -2.76 7.91 1.89
C PRO A 45 -2.21 9.16 1.19
N LYS A 46 -2.21 10.30 1.89
CA LYS A 46 -1.60 11.57 1.41
C LYS A 46 -0.17 11.44 0.91
N LEU A 47 0.57 10.45 1.42
CA LEU A 47 1.92 10.15 0.96
C LEU A 47 1.95 9.79 -0.53
N LEU A 48 1.01 8.97 -1.02
CA LEU A 48 0.94 8.59 -2.44
C LEU A 48 0.50 9.77 -3.32
N ASP A 49 -0.28 10.70 -2.78
CA ASP A 49 -0.66 11.94 -3.47
C ASP A 49 0.57 12.87 -3.65
N TRP A 50 1.39 13.02 -2.61
CA TRP A 50 2.63 13.82 -2.68
C TRP A 50 3.67 13.24 -3.63
N TYR A 51 3.84 11.92 -3.60
CA TYR A 51 4.81 11.21 -4.42
C TYR A 51 4.18 10.60 -5.67
N LEU A 52 3.03 11.13 -6.11
CA LEU A 52 2.29 10.61 -7.27
C LEU A 52 3.21 10.43 -8.48
N LEU A 53 4.04 11.45 -8.78
CA LEU A 53 4.92 11.46 -9.94
C LEU A 53 6.06 10.43 -9.89
N ASP A 54 6.37 9.91 -8.70
CA ASP A 54 7.36 8.84 -8.55
C ASP A 54 6.78 7.46 -8.91
N PHE A 55 5.46 7.31 -8.81
CA PHE A 55 4.76 6.05 -9.09
C PHE A 55 4.00 6.05 -10.42
N ALA A 56 3.50 7.21 -10.85
CA ALA A 56 2.58 7.33 -11.98
C ALA A 56 2.62 8.72 -12.64
N LYS A 57 2.14 8.80 -13.87
CA LYS A 57 2.06 10.06 -14.65
C LYS A 57 0.88 10.96 -14.28
N ASP A 58 -0.20 10.37 -13.77
CA ASP A 58 -1.45 11.04 -13.43
C ASP A 58 -2.20 10.23 -12.35
N LEU A 59 -3.24 10.83 -11.76
CA LEU A 59 -4.01 10.20 -10.69
C LEU A 59 -4.69 8.90 -11.14
N GLU A 60 -5.15 8.82 -12.39
CA GLU A 60 -5.78 7.61 -12.93
C GLU A 60 -4.77 6.45 -12.96
N SER A 61 -3.58 6.72 -13.48
CA SER A 61 -2.46 5.79 -13.54
C SER A 61 -1.97 5.37 -12.15
N LEU A 62 -2.06 6.27 -11.15
CA LEU A 62 -1.75 5.95 -9.76
C LEU A 62 -2.76 4.96 -9.18
N LEU A 63 -4.05 5.16 -9.44
CA LEU A 63 -5.13 4.26 -8.98
C LEU A 63 -4.99 2.88 -9.62
N ASP A 64 -4.69 2.83 -10.92
CA ASP A 64 -4.40 1.58 -11.63
C ASP A 64 -3.17 0.88 -11.04
N TRP A 65 -2.09 1.62 -10.76
CA TRP A 65 -0.90 1.08 -10.11
C TRP A 65 -1.21 0.52 -8.71
N ILE A 66 -1.98 1.23 -7.88
CA ILE A 66 -2.41 0.77 -6.56
C ILE A 66 -3.20 -0.54 -6.69
N CYS A 67 -4.13 -0.63 -7.65
CA CYS A 67 -4.91 -1.85 -7.89
C CYS A 67 -4.02 -3.06 -8.22
N LEU A 68 -2.91 -2.84 -8.93
CA LEU A 68 -1.93 -3.88 -9.28
C LEU A 68 -1.04 -4.28 -8.10
N GLN A 69 -0.82 -3.39 -7.12
CA GLN A 69 -0.03 -3.71 -5.93
C GLN A 69 -0.83 -4.45 -4.85
N LEU A 70 -2.16 -4.31 -4.86
CA LEU A 70 -3.04 -4.97 -3.89
C LEU A 70 -3.16 -6.48 -4.16
N PRO A 71 -3.35 -7.30 -3.12
CA PRO A 71 -3.59 -8.74 -3.29
C PRO A 71 -4.89 -9.00 -4.05
N SER A 72 -5.00 -10.18 -4.68
CA SER A 72 -6.01 -10.47 -5.71
C SER A 72 -7.47 -10.16 -5.32
N GLU A 73 -7.84 -10.31 -4.06
CA GLU A 73 -9.21 -10.06 -3.59
C GLU A 73 -9.47 -8.55 -3.41
N LEU A 74 -8.59 -7.82 -2.72
CA LEU A 74 -8.68 -6.36 -2.58
C LEU A 74 -8.50 -5.64 -3.93
N GLY A 75 -7.58 -6.11 -4.77
CA GLY A 75 -7.34 -5.55 -6.10
C GLY A 75 -8.58 -5.63 -7.00
N LYS A 76 -9.29 -6.78 -7.00
CA LYS A 76 -10.56 -6.92 -7.75
C LYS A 76 -11.63 -5.95 -7.25
N GLU A 77 -11.73 -5.75 -5.93
CA GLU A 77 -12.67 -4.79 -5.36
C GLU A 77 -12.31 -3.34 -5.70
N ALA A 78 -11.02 -3.01 -5.65
CA ALA A 78 -10.50 -1.69 -6.04
C ALA A 78 -10.80 -1.39 -7.51
N ILE A 79 -10.52 -2.35 -8.41
CA ILE A 79 -10.81 -2.23 -9.85
C ILE A 79 -12.30 -2.04 -10.08
N ARG A 80 -13.15 -2.87 -9.46
CA ARG A 80 -14.61 -2.75 -9.60
C ARG A 80 -15.13 -1.41 -9.08
N CYS A 81 -14.49 -0.84 -8.06
CA CYS A 81 -14.78 0.48 -7.54
C CYS A 81 -14.38 1.57 -8.54
N LEU A 82 -13.19 1.46 -9.12
CA LEU A 82 -12.63 2.38 -10.12
C LEU A 82 -13.44 2.38 -11.42
N GLU A 83 -13.80 1.21 -11.95
CA GLU A 83 -14.61 1.07 -13.17
C GLU A 83 -15.99 1.72 -13.04
N ARG A 84 -16.60 1.63 -11.86
CA ARG A 84 -17.88 2.31 -11.57
C ARG A 84 -17.71 3.82 -11.35
N GLY A 85 -16.54 4.26 -10.91
CA GLY A 85 -16.21 5.67 -10.66
C GLY A 85 -15.78 6.43 -11.92
N ARG A 86 -15.24 5.75 -12.94
CA ARG A 86 -14.74 6.31 -14.22
C ARG A 86 -15.73 7.20 -14.99
N GLY A 87 -17.03 7.16 -14.66
CA GLY A 87 -18.05 8.02 -15.26
C GLY A 87 -18.22 9.40 -14.60
N GLY A 88 -17.54 9.69 -13.49
CA GLY A 88 -17.64 10.95 -12.75
C GLY A 88 -16.28 11.53 -12.36
N PRO A 89 -16.24 12.71 -11.71
CA PRO A 89 -14.99 13.31 -11.25
C PRO A 89 -14.33 12.49 -10.14
N PHE A 90 -13.00 12.36 -10.20
CA PHE A 90 -12.19 11.60 -9.23
C PHE A 90 -12.47 11.96 -7.78
N SER A 91 -12.79 13.22 -7.48
CA SER A 91 -13.13 13.68 -6.13
C SER A 91 -14.36 13.00 -5.51
N GLN A 92 -15.21 12.34 -6.30
CA GLN A 92 -16.38 11.62 -5.81
C GLN A 92 -16.07 10.19 -5.36
N PHE A 93 -14.99 9.59 -5.88
CA PHE A 93 -14.65 8.19 -5.61
C PHE A 93 -13.20 7.98 -5.16
N VAL A 94 -12.39 9.04 -5.07
CA VAL A 94 -11.06 9.05 -4.47
C VAL A 94 -11.06 10.00 -3.29
N GLN A 95 -10.70 9.49 -2.11
CA GLN A 95 -10.50 10.27 -0.91
C GLN A 95 -9.03 10.20 -0.50
N VAL A 96 -8.36 11.35 -0.40
CA VAL A 96 -7.02 11.39 0.20
C VAL A 96 -7.17 11.39 1.72
N MET A 97 -6.71 10.32 2.36
CA MET A 97 -6.69 10.22 3.82
C MET A 97 -5.63 11.18 4.39
N PRO A 98 -5.92 11.87 5.50
CA PRO A 98 -4.92 12.67 6.19
C PRO A 98 -3.74 11.78 6.58
N TYR A 99 -2.55 12.37 6.61
CA TYR A 99 -1.34 11.64 6.98
C TYR A 99 -1.42 11.23 8.45
N GLU A 100 -1.62 9.95 8.70
CA GLU A 100 -1.59 9.36 10.04
C GLU A 100 -0.16 8.91 10.35
N PHE A 101 0.50 9.59 11.30
CA PHE A 101 1.80 9.17 11.86
C PHE A 101 1.69 7.83 12.63
N SER A 102 0.47 7.35 12.86
CA SER A 102 0.10 6.21 13.68
C SER A 102 0.32 4.85 13.00
N PHE A 103 1.34 4.70 12.15
CA PHE A 103 1.72 3.38 11.62
C PHE A 103 2.32 2.53 12.75
N ARG A 104 1.47 2.03 13.64
CA ARG A 104 1.85 1.09 14.69
C ARG A 104 1.90 -0.29 14.05
N TYR A 105 3.11 -0.76 13.75
CA TYR A 105 3.35 -2.19 13.61
C TYR A 105 2.78 -2.87 14.86
N LEU A 106 1.68 -3.61 14.71
CA LEU A 106 1.28 -4.60 15.70
C LEU A 106 2.25 -5.76 15.56
N LEU A 107 3.44 -5.60 16.14
CA LEU A 107 4.32 -6.72 16.47
C LEU A 107 3.56 -7.55 17.51
N HIS A 108 2.79 -8.55 17.06
CA HIS A 108 2.34 -9.62 17.94
C HIS A 108 3.58 -10.40 18.36
N GLY A 109 3.91 -10.28 19.65
CA GLY A 109 4.93 -11.11 20.32
C GLY A 109 4.41 -12.50 20.67
#